data_AF-A0A0F9CLS8-F1
#
_entry.id   AF-A0A0F9CLS8-F1
#
_cell.length_a   1.000
_cell.length_b   1.000
_cell.length_c   1.000
_cell.angle_alpha   90.00
_cell.angle_beta   90.00
_cell.angle_gamma   90.00
#
_symmetry.space_group_name_H-M   'P 1'
#
loop_
_entity.id
_entity.type
_entity.pdbx_description
1 polymer ?
#
loop_
_entity_poly.entity_id
_entity_poly.type
_entity_poly.pdbx_seq_one_letter_code
_entity_poly.pdbx_strand_id
1 'polypeptide(L)'
;IALLITTLFKDYSVESEMELKKILTIFNKLIEIHSKENNHDNIARISLSTGFTILMLIVFCKNPMELEKISQKAINVVSNSWKLSKNSGNLQILILSLFLEASLLLVQNSFKNFQDKRRKQVHQNILSKAEESLKLAEDCRDSYIFSYLYFAIGIVKCEFAVHYIEDEITQRNFIEKGINFLEKGLIFAREAKNRVLVITILFFLHRNAFISGRFMYLQKRIINDLKEVESAGLRFISLTRMYFFADFYAHYFPAFYYSNIAQMRFFTSSQRKSYAKKGIEYALKSLKIMIFETTYAVSFISLTVSYAVLVRLATSEEEKRVNIEKMLEYAEKADILGEKYGGGDTRTMGYSAVYRAYKTLADISKSEKEKTNMLSKAIDVSKKNLMHFSESRTGIIVAQMRLGLLYEEIGILTKDINTLMKAKDLILKSNKESNERGYHYYTATTYEY
;
A
#
# COMPACT_ATOMS: atom_id res chain seq x y z
N ILE A 1 -18.03 20.00 17.07
CA ILE A 1 -18.01 18.88 16.09
C ILE A 1 -16.61 18.32 15.92
N ALA A 2 -15.64 19.07 15.37
CA ALA A 2 -14.23 18.64 15.39
C ALA A 2 -13.77 18.31 16.83
N LEU A 3 -14.10 19.17 17.80
CA LEU A 3 -13.83 18.95 19.23
C LEU A 3 -14.53 17.70 19.82
N LEU A 4 -15.66 17.27 19.24
CA LEU A 4 -16.46 16.12 19.69
C LEU A 4 -15.92 14.80 19.10
N ILE A 5 -15.47 14.86 17.84
CA ILE A 5 -14.75 13.79 17.17
C ILE A 5 -13.39 13.55 17.83
N THR A 6 -12.77 14.59 18.40
CA THR A 6 -11.48 14.48 19.08
C THR A 6 -11.57 13.85 20.48
N THR A 7 -12.65 14.04 21.23
CA THR A 7 -12.74 13.60 22.64
C THR A 7 -13.26 12.18 22.85
N LEU A 8 -13.88 11.54 21.85
CA LEU A 8 -14.58 10.27 22.03
C LEU A 8 -13.75 8.99 21.83
N PHE A 9 -12.61 9.04 21.15
CA PHE A 9 -11.92 7.81 20.73
C PHE A 9 -10.74 7.46 21.64
N LYS A 10 -11.06 6.92 22.81
CA LYS A 10 -10.07 6.23 23.65
C LYS A 10 -9.76 4.82 23.16
N ASP A 11 -10.67 4.12 22.47
CA ASP A 11 -10.46 2.79 21.87
C ASP A 11 -11.34 2.53 20.63
N TYR A 12 -10.85 1.77 19.64
CA TYR A 12 -11.63 1.33 18.47
C TYR A 12 -12.55 0.19 18.88
N SER A 13 -13.71 0.55 19.42
CA SER A 13 -14.70 -0.37 19.95
C SER A 13 -16.00 -0.32 19.15
N VAL A 14 -16.94 -1.22 19.44
CA VAL A 14 -18.28 -1.21 18.85
C VAL A 14 -18.99 0.12 19.13
N GLU A 15 -18.76 0.70 20.31
CA GLU A 15 -19.29 2.01 20.71
C GLU A 15 -18.78 3.12 19.79
N SER A 16 -17.50 3.07 19.39
CA SER A 16 -16.91 4.02 18.45
C SER A 16 -17.57 3.97 17.07
N GLU A 17 -17.86 2.76 16.56
CA GLU A 17 -18.58 2.58 15.30
C GLU A 17 -20.00 3.16 15.38
N MET A 18 -20.70 2.92 16.50
CA MET A 18 -22.06 3.45 16.73
C MET A 18 -22.08 4.98 16.77
N GLU A 19 -21.13 5.61 17.45
CA GLU A 19 -21.04 7.08 17.51
C GLU A 19 -20.75 7.70 16.15
N LEU A 20 -19.86 7.10 15.35
CA LEU A 20 -19.61 7.57 13.97
C LEU A 20 -20.88 7.47 13.11
N LYS A 21 -21.69 6.42 13.25
CA LYS A 21 -23.00 6.29 12.57
C LYS A 21 -24.00 7.36 13.03
N LYS A 22 -24.03 7.71 14.32
CA LYS A 22 -24.85 8.82 14.84
C LYS A 22 -24.41 10.16 14.25
N ILE A 23 -23.10 10.43 14.20
CA ILE A 23 -22.54 11.64 13.60
C ILE A 23 -22.93 11.75 12.12
N LEU A 24 -22.86 10.66 11.36
CA LEU A 24 -23.32 10.65 9.96
C LEU A 24 -24.79 11.02 9.82
N THR A 25 -25.65 10.52 10.72
CA THR A 25 -27.08 10.88 10.72
C THR A 25 -27.28 12.38 10.96
N ILE A 26 -26.51 12.97 11.86
CA ILE A 26 -26.53 14.42 12.13
C ILE A 26 -26.07 15.20 10.89
N PHE A 27 -24.97 14.77 10.25
CA PHE A 27 -24.46 15.44 9.05
C PHE A 27 -25.44 15.40 7.88
N ASN A 28 -26.13 14.28 7.66
CA ASN A 28 -27.16 14.20 6.62
C ASN A 28 -28.29 15.22 6.88
N LYS A 29 -28.77 15.34 8.13
CA LYS A 29 -29.79 16.33 8.50
C LYS A 29 -29.30 17.77 8.29
N LEU A 30 -28.05 18.06 8.63
CA LEU A 30 -27.47 19.39 8.42
C LEU A 30 -27.32 19.72 6.92
N ILE A 31 -26.96 18.74 6.08
CA ILE A 31 -26.94 18.91 4.61
C ILE A 31 -28.35 19.25 4.11
N GLU A 32 -29.39 18.54 4.57
CA GLU A 32 -30.77 18.82 4.17
C GLU A 32 -31.23 20.23 4.56
N ILE A 33 -30.89 20.69 5.77
CA ILE A 33 -31.23 22.04 6.25
C ILE A 33 -30.54 23.09 5.37
N HIS A 34 -29.22 23.01 5.21
CA HIS A 34 -28.48 24.02 4.44
C HIS A 34 -28.73 23.95 2.93
N SER A 35 -29.18 22.80 2.40
CA SER A 35 -29.64 22.70 1.02
C SER A 35 -30.89 23.54 0.77
N LYS A 36 -31.81 23.64 1.73
CA LYS A 36 -33.00 24.52 1.63
C LYS A 36 -32.64 26.00 1.70
N GLU A 37 -31.53 26.32 2.36
CA GLU A 37 -30.99 27.68 2.50
C GLU A 37 -30.06 28.09 1.35
N ASN A 38 -29.81 27.21 0.37
CA ASN A 38 -28.81 27.39 -0.70
C ASN A 38 -27.40 27.76 -0.18
N ASN A 39 -27.03 27.30 1.02
CA ASN A 39 -25.76 27.65 1.64
C ASN A 39 -24.64 26.68 1.21
N HIS A 40 -24.11 26.91 0.01
CA HIS A 40 -23.12 26.03 -0.62
C HIS A 40 -21.82 25.83 0.17
N ASP A 41 -21.33 26.85 0.90
CA ASP A 41 -20.10 26.73 1.70
C ASP A 41 -20.30 25.79 2.92
N ASN A 42 -21.42 25.94 3.64
CA ASN A 42 -21.74 25.03 4.73
C ASN A 42 -21.98 23.60 4.24
N ILE A 43 -22.68 23.42 3.11
CA ILE A 43 -22.85 22.10 2.49
C ILE A 43 -21.50 21.48 2.14
N ALA A 44 -20.56 22.27 1.59
CA ALA A 44 -19.21 21.79 1.28
C ALA A 44 -18.47 21.33 2.54
N ARG A 45 -18.50 22.13 3.61
CA ARG A 45 -17.86 21.81 4.90
C ARG A 45 -18.42 20.56 5.56
N ILE A 46 -19.75 20.42 5.55
CA ILE A 46 -20.42 19.24 6.13
C ILE A 46 -20.15 18.01 5.26
N SER A 47 -20.12 18.15 3.93
CA SER A 47 -19.76 17.06 3.01
C SER A 47 -18.33 16.58 3.24
N LEU A 48 -17.35 17.49 3.41
CA LEU A 48 -15.97 17.13 3.77
C LEU A 48 -15.93 16.35 5.09
N SER A 49 -16.63 16.87 6.12
CA SER A 49 -16.71 16.23 7.44
C SER A 49 -17.36 14.85 7.36
N THR A 50 -18.38 14.69 6.53
CA THR A 50 -19.04 13.42 6.23
C THR A 50 -18.06 12.44 5.60
N GLY A 51 -17.28 12.89 4.61
CA GLY A 51 -16.23 12.08 4.00
C GLY A 51 -15.20 11.57 5.01
N PHE A 52 -14.68 12.44 5.90
CA PHE A 52 -13.74 12.03 6.94
C PHE A 52 -14.35 11.03 7.91
N THR A 53 -15.60 11.25 8.33
CA THR A 53 -16.32 10.29 9.19
C THR A 53 -16.49 8.94 8.50
N ILE A 54 -16.77 8.93 7.20
CA ILE A 54 -16.84 7.68 6.44
C ILE A 54 -15.47 7.01 6.33
N LEU A 55 -14.39 7.76 6.12
CA LEU A 55 -13.03 7.20 6.12
C LEU A 55 -12.68 6.55 7.47
N MET A 56 -13.12 7.14 8.58
CA MET A 56 -12.96 6.52 9.90
C MET A 56 -13.81 5.25 10.05
N LEU A 57 -15.01 5.20 9.47
CA LEU A 57 -15.86 4.00 9.50
C LEU A 57 -15.32 2.83 8.68
N ILE A 58 -14.57 3.12 7.61
CA ILE A 58 -13.99 2.10 6.72
C ILE A 58 -13.16 1.07 7.49
N VAL A 59 -12.51 1.46 8.60
CA VAL A 59 -11.69 0.52 9.39
C VAL A 59 -12.51 -0.58 10.05
N PHE A 60 -13.82 -0.38 10.24
CA PHE A 60 -14.70 -1.38 10.84
C PHE A 60 -15.30 -2.34 9.80
N CYS A 61 -15.14 -2.06 8.50
CA CYS A 61 -15.67 -2.91 7.45
C CYS A 61 -14.88 -4.22 7.35
N LYS A 62 -15.56 -5.34 7.63
CA LYS A 62 -15.00 -6.70 7.51
C LYS A 62 -15.36 -7.40 6.20
N ASN A 63 -16.29 -6.82 5.44
CA ASN A 63 -16.78 -7.36 4.18
C ASN A 63 -16.34 -6.48 2.99
N PRO A 64 -15.74 -7.06 1.93
CA PRO A 64 -15.38 -6.35 0.69
C PRO A 64 -16.51 -5.55 0.05
N MET A 65 -17.74 -6.09 0.01
CA MET A 65 -18.89 -5.41 -0.61
C MET A 65 -19.30 -4.16 0.18
N GLU A 66 -19.25 -4.24 1.52
CA GLU A 66 -19.51 -3.11 2.39
C GLU A 66 -18.44 -2.04 2.21
N LEU A 67 -17.16 -2.45 2.19
CA LEU A 67 -16.01 -1.59 1.96
C LEU A 67 -16.09 -0.87 0.60
N GLU A 68 -16.53 -1.56 -0.45
CA GLU A 68 -16.77 -0.94 -1.75
C GLU A 68 -17.89 0.10 -1.70
N LYS A 69 -19.06 -0.27 -1.15
CA LYS A 69 -20.22 0.62 -1.05
C LYS A 69 -19.89 1.89 -0.27
N ILE A 70 -19.23 1.73 0.88
CA ILE A 70 -18.91 2.84 1.78
C ILE A 70 -17.81 3.73 1.20
N SER A 71 -16.77 3.16 0.59
CA SER A 71 -15.72 3.95 -0.08
C SER A 71 -16.26 4.73 -1.28
N GLN A 72 -17.15 4.13 -2.08
CA GLN A 72 -17.78 4.84 -3.20
C GLN A 72 -18.69 5.97 -2.72
N LYS A 73 -19.44 5.76 -1.63
CA LYS A 73 -20.23 6.82 -1.00
C LYS A 73 -19.34 7.98 -0.56
N ALA A 74 -18.21 7.69 0.10
CA ALA A 74 -17.26 8.71 0.53
C ALA A 74 -16.72 9.52 -0.66
N ILE A 75 -16.29 8.86 -1.74
CA ILE A 75 -15.79 9.52 -2.94
C ILE A 75 -16.85 10.46 -3.53
N ASN A 76 -18.11 10.01 -3.63
CA ASN A 76 -19.18 10.84 -4.19
C ASN A 76 -19.43 12.10 -3.34
N VAL A 77 -19.47 11.94 -2.01
CA VAL A 77 -19.68 13.06 -1.07
C VAL A 77 -18.53 14.05 -1.13
N VAL A 78 -17.29 13.58 -1.14
CA VAL A 78 -16.10 14.43 -1.14
C VAL A 78 -15.89 15.10 -2.49
N SER A 79 -16.20 14.41 -3.60
CA SER A 79 -16.21 14.99 -4.95
C SER A 79 -17.23 16.12 -5.07
N ASN A 80 -18.38 16.01 -4.41
CA ASN A 80 -19.34 17.11 -4.32
C ASN A 80 -18.80 18.27 -3.47
N SER A 81 -18.17 17.97 -2.32
CA SER A 81 -17.52 18.98 -1.48
C SER A 81 -16.47 19.78 -2.25
N TRP A 82 -15.62 19.12 -3.03
CA TRP A 82 -14.62 19.75 -3.89
C TRP A 82 -15.27 20.71 -4.90
N LYS A 83 -16.33 20.27 -5.59
CA LYS A 83 -17.06 21.11 -6.58
C LYS A 83 -17.69 22.34 -5.94
N LEU A 84 -18.35 22.19 -4.80
CA LEU A 84 -18.99 23.30 -4.09
C LEU A 84 -17.95 24.30 -3.58
N SER A 85 -16.83 23.80 -3.04
CA SER A 85 -15.73 24.64 -2.53
C SER A 85 -15.05 25.44 -3.62
N LYS A 86 -14.93 24.86 -4.82
CA LYS A 86 -14.45 25.58 -6.00
C LYS A 86 -15.34 26.77 -6.32
N ASN A 87 -16.66 26.56 -6.32
CA ASN A 87 -17.62 27.64 -6.61
C ASN A 87 -17.63 28.73 -5.54
N SER A 88 -17.39 28.39 -4.27
CA SER A 88 -17.33 29.36 -3.17
C SER A 88 -15.95 30.01 -2.98
N GLY A 89 -14.91 29.58 -3.71
CA GLY A 89 -13.54 30.04 -3.52
C GLY A 89 -12.89 29.54 -2.22
N ASN A 90 -13.47 28.55 -1.54
CA ASN A 90 -12.94 28.03 -0.27
C ASN A 90 -11.78 27.05 -0.52
N LEU A 91 -10.57 27.61 -0.66
CA LEU A 91 -9.37 26.86 -1.02
C LEU A 91 -9.03 25.73 -0.01
N GLN A 92 -9.24 25.97 1.28
CA GLN A 92 -8.97 24.96 2.31
C GLN A 92 -9.86 23.73 2.15
N ILE A 93 -11.18 23.91 2.01
CA ILE A 93 -12.10 22.77 1.85
C ILE A 93 -11.85 22.06 0.51
N LEU A 94 -11.53 22.82 -0.54
CA LEU A 94 -11.17 22.28 -1.84
C LEU A 94 -9.96 21.34 -1.74
N ILE A 95 -8.87 21.78 -1.12
CA ILE A 95 -7.64 20.99 -0.99
C ILE A 95 -7.83 19.78 -0.06
N LEU A 96 -8.51 19.96 1.07
CA LEU A 96 -8.80 18.85 1.98
C LEU A 96 -9.73 17.80 1.33
N SER A 97 -10.64 18.22 0.45
CA SER A 97 -11.47 17.30 -0.32
C SER A 97 -10.63 16.49 -1.33
N LEU A 98 -9.70 17.13 -2.04
CA LEU A 98 -8.77 16.43 -2.94
C LEU A 98 -7.90 15.42 -2.18
N PHE A 99 -7.35 15.83 -1.03
CA PHE A 99 -6.58 14.94 -0.16
C PHE A 99 -7.38 13.70 0.25
N LEU A 100 -8.64 13.88 0.62
CA LEU A 100 -9.49 12.81 1.08
C LEU A 100 -9.89 11.88 -0.09
N GLU A 101 -10.14 12.41 -1.29
CA GLU A 101 -10.30 11.59 -2.50
C GLU A 101 -9.04 10.75 -2.80
N ALA A 102 -7.85 11.33 -2.70
CA ALA A 102 -6.59 10.60 -2.87
C ALA A 102 -6.39 9.52 -1.80
N SER A 103 -6.82 9.78 -0.56
CA SER A 103 -6.77 8.78 0.53
C SER A 103 -7.75 7.63 0.29
N LEU A 104 -8.96 7.93 -0.18
CA LEU A 104 -9.96 6.93 -0.54
C LEU A 104 -9.53 6.11 -1.76
N LEU A 105 -8.79 6.71 -2.69
CA LEU A 105 -8.15 6.01 -3.80
C LEU A 105 -7.18 4.94 -3.30
N LEU A 106 -6.31 5.28 -2.35
CA LEU A 106 -5.39 4.31 -1.72
C LEU A 106 -6.14 3.18 -1.01
N VAL A 107 -7.24 3.50 -0.32
CA VAL A 107 -8.12 2.49 0.27
C VAL A 107 -8.69 1.57 -0.82
N GLN A 108 -9.17 2.10 -1.95
CA GLN A 108 -9.65 1.27 -3.06
C GLN A 108 -8.54 0.42 -3.69
N ASN A 109 -7.32 0.93 -3.77
CA ASN A 109 -6.15 0.18 -4.26
C ASN A 109 -5.87 -1.07 -3.41
N SER A 110 -6.22 -1.07 -2.12
CA SER A 110 -5.97 -2.22 -1.26
C SER A 110 -6.87 -3.43 -1.56
N PHE A 111 -8.04 -3.25 -2.18
CA PHE A 111 -9.02 -4.34 -2.36
C PHE A 111 -9.67 -4.45 -3.75
N LYS A 112 -9.59 -3.42 -4.60
CA LYS A 112 -10.19 -3.45 -5.95
C LYS A 112 -9.23 -3.99 -7.00
N ASN A 113 -9.75 -4.76 -7.94
CA ASN A 113 -9.01 -5.20 -9.12
C ASN A 113 -8.71 -4.00 -10.06
N PHE A 114 -7.45 -3.85 -10.50
CA PHE A 114 -7.02 -2.76 -11.37
C PHE A 114 -7.29 -2.98 -12.86
N GLN A 115 -7.65 -4.21 -13.25
CA GLN A 115 -8.07 -4.53 -14.62
C GLN A 115 -9.45 -3.94 -14.98
N ASP A 116 -10.19 -3.42 -14.01
CA ASP A 116 -11.42 -2.67 -14.26
C ASP A 116 -11.12 -1.35 -14.99
N LYS A 117 -11.51 -1.29 -16.27
CA LYS A 117 -11.32 -0.12 -17.14
C LYS A 117 -11.93 1.16 -16.58
N ARG A 118 -12.99 1.08 -15.76
CA ARG A 118 -13.64 2.24 -15.13
C ARG A 118 -12.69 2.95 -14.15
N ARG A 119 -11.74 2.22 -13.56
CA ARG A 119 -10.81 2.78 -12.57
C ARG A 119 -9.80 3.75 -13.17
N LYS A 120 -9.37 3.53 -14.41
CA LYS A 120 -8.48 4.47 -15.12
C LYS A 120 -9.13 5.85 -15.22
N GLN A 121 -10.42 5.89 -15.58
CA GLN A 121 -11.18 7.14 -15.68
C GLN A 121 -11.31 7.84 -14.31
N VAL A 122 -11.54 7.08 -13.24
CA VAL A 122 -11.59 7.63 -11.87
C VAL A 122 -10.25 8.30 -11.51
N HIS A 123 -9.13 7.63 -11.75
CA HIS A 123 -7.81 8.22 -11.47
C HIS A 123 -7.53 9.45 -12.35
N GLN A 124 -7.90 9.42 -13.64
CA GLN A 124 -7.78 10.58 -14.54
C GLN A 124 -8.58 11.78 -14.02
N ASN A 125 -9.80 11.55 -13.54
CA ASN A 125 -10.63 12.61 -12.98
C ASN A 125 -9.97 13.24 -11.74
N ILE A 126 -9.37 12.43 -10.85
CA ILE A 126 -8.66 12.93 -9.67
C ILE A 126 -7.38 13.68 -10.09
N LEU A 127 -6.65 13.20 -11.10
CA LEU A 127 -5.49 13.91 -11.66
C LEU A 127 -5.87 15.30 -12.18
N SER A 128 -6.94 15.39 -12.96
CA SER A 128 -7.42 16.67 -13.48
C SER A 128 -7.81 17.63 -12.35
N LYS A 129 -8.51 17.14 -11.32
CA LYS A 129 -8.80 17.93 -10.12
C LYS A 129 -7.53 18.38 -9.41
N ALA A 130 -6.51 17.53 -9.33
CA ALA A 130 -5.25 17.84 -8.68
C ALA A 130 -4.48 18.95 -9.40
N GLU A 131 -4.44 18.90 -10.73
CA GLU A 131 -3.83 19.94 -11.57
C GLU A 131 -4.60 21.27 -11.50
N GLU A 132 -5.92 21.19 -11.46
CA GLU A 132 -6.76 22.38 -11.27
C GLU A 132 -6.61 23.00 -9.88
N SER A 133 -6.60 22.16 -8.83
CA SER A 133 -6.41 22.61 -7.45
C SER A 133 -5.03 23.26 -7.25
N LEU A 134 -4.01 22.79 -7.98
CA LEU A 134 -2.68 23.41 -7.97
C LEU A 134 -2.70 24.83 -8.52
N LYS A 135 -3.39 25.07 -9.64
CA LYS A 135 -3.55 26.41 -10.24
C LYS A 135 -4.33 27.35 -9.32
N LEU A 136 -5.41 26.86 -8.72
CA LEU A 136 -6.22 27.64 -7.77
C LEU A 136 -5.46 27.99 -6.48
N ALA A 137 -4.36 27.31 -6.19
CA ALA A 137 -3.54 27.52 -5.00
C ALA A 137 -2.26 28.33 -5.26
N GLU A 138 -2.09 28.93 -6.45
CA GLU A 138 -0.85 29.65 -6.83
C GLU A 138 -0.46 30.75 -5.83
N ASP A 139 -1.44 31.49 -5.30
CA ASP A 139 -1.22 32.57 -4.34
C ASP A 139 -1.29 32.12 -2.86
N CYS A 140 -1.51 30.83 -2.60
CA CYS A 140 -1.55 30.32 -1.24
C CYS A 140 -0.18 30.42 -0.58
N ARG A 141 -0.15 30.70 0.72
CA ARG A 141 1.07 30.79 1.53
C ARG A 141 1.01 29.92 2.79
N ASP A 142 -0.06 29.14 2.96
CA ASP A 142 -0.28 28.33 4.15
C ASP A 142 0.42 26.96 3.99
N SER A 143 1.52 26.77 4.74
CA SER A 143 2.28 25.51 4.74
C SER A 143 1.42 24.31 5.14
N TYR A 144 0.43 24.47 6.04
CA TYR A 144 -0.47 23.37 6.39
C TYR A 144 -1.27 22.92 5.17
N ILE A 145 -1.88 23.87 4.46
CA ILE A 145 -2.68 23.57 3.26
C ILE A 145 -1.82 23.03 2.12
N PHE A 146 -0.64 23.60 1.88
CA PHE A 146 0.27 23.09 0.84
C PHE A 146 0.77 21.68 1.12
N SER A 147 0.98 21.32 2.39
CA SER A 147 1.38 19.96 2.72
C SER A 147 0.38 18.91 2.22
N TYR A 148 -0.93 19.17 2.38
CA TYR A 148 -2.00 18.29 1.87
C TYR A 148 -2.13 18.31 0.36
N LEU A 149 -2.06 19.49 -0.27
CA LEU A 149 -2.15 19.63 -1.72
C LEU A 149 -1.04 18.84 -2.43
N TYR A 150 0.21 19.07 -2.02
CA TYR A 150 1.36 18.44 -2.65
C TYR A 150 1.42 16.94 -2.36
N PHE A 151 1.03 16.50 -1.16
CA PHE A 151 0.85 15.07 -0.91
C PHE A 151 -0.19 14.45 -1.86
N ALA A 152 -1.38 15.05 -1.99
CA ALA A 152 -2.46 14.52 -2.82
C ALA A 152 -2.03 14.42 -4.29
N ILE A 153 -1.42 15.48 -4.84
CA ILE A 153 -0.89 15.48 -6.22
C ILE A 153 0.17 14.39 -6.37
N GLY A 154 1.11 14.30 -5.42
CA GLY A 154 2.20 13.33 -5.45
C GLY A 154 1.69 11.89 -5.48
N ILE A 155 0.77 11.53 -4.58
CA ILE A 155 0.14 10.21 -4.52
C ILE A 155 -0.59 9.90 -5.82
N VAL A 156 -1.51 10.76 -6.25
CA VAL A 156 -2.34 10.48 -7.43
C VAL A 156 -1.46 10.34 -8.67
N LYS A 157 -0.37 11.12 -8.77
CA LYS A 157 0.58 10.96 -9.88
C LYS A 157 1.31 9.62 -9.83
N CYS A 158 1.91 9.29 -8.70
CA CYS A 158 2.62 8.01 -8.53
C CYS A 158 1.69 6.81 -8.80
N GLU A 159 0.52 6.76 -8.17
CA GLU A 159 -0.44 5.67 -8.32
C GLU A 159 -0.94 5.56 -9.77
N PHE A 160 -1.21 6.68 -10.45
CA PHE A 160 -1.61 6.62 -11.86
C PHE A 160 -0.51 6.04 -12.76
N ALA A 161 0.74 6.45 -12.54
CA ALA A 161 1.87 5.95 -13.32
C ALA A 161 2.07 4.44 -13.15
N VAL A 162 2.10 3.99 -11.89
CA VAL A 162 2.32 2.59 -11.51
C VAL A 162 1.26 1.66 -12.14
N HIS A 163 0.00 2.11 -12.20
CA HIS A 163 -1.11 1.26 -12.64
C HIS A 163 -1.48 1.42 -14.12
N TYR A 164 -1.25 2.58 -14.74
CA TYR A 164 -1.85 2.90 -16.05
C TYR A 164 -0.90 3.43 -17.13
N ILE A 165 0.34 3.81 -16.81
CA ILE A 165 1.34 4.22 -17.81
C ILE A 165 2.19 3.01 -18.19
N GLU A 166 2.28 2.75 -19.50
CA GLU A 166 2.95 1.56 -20.05
C GLU A 166 4.41 1.84 -20.43
N ASP A 167 4.66 2.96 -21.11
CA ASP A 167 6.01 3.38 -21.52
C ASP A 167 6.88 3.67 -20.29
N GLU A 168 8.01 2.97 -20.16
CA GLU A 168 8.88 3.07 -18.98
C GLU A 168 9.40 4.49 -18.75
N ILE A 169 9.82 5.17 -19.81
CA ILE A 169 10.38 6.53 -19.72
C ILE A 169 9.30 7.50 -19.21
N THR A 170 8.10 7.43 -19.78
CA THR A 170 6.94 8.22 -19.35
C THR A 170 6.53 7.87 -17.94
N GLN A 171 6.46 6.58 -17.59
CA GLN A 171 6.10 6.12 -16.25
C GLN A 171 7.11 6.66 -15.23
N ARG A 172 8.41 6.49 -15.49
CA ARG A 172 9.50 6.98 -14.64
C ARG A 172 9.44 8.50 -14.48
N ASN A 173 9.23 9.24 -15.57
CA ASN A 173 9.08 10.69 -15.53
C ASN A 173 7.87 11.13 -14.71
N PHE A 174 6.77 10.38 -14.77
CA PHE A 174 5.55 10.69 -14.04
C PHE A 174 5.68 10.34 -12.55
N ILE A 175 6.32 9.22 -12.21
CA ILE A 175 6.68 8.87 -10.83
C ILE A 175 7.68 9.90 -10.27
N GLU A 176 8.68 10.34 -11.05
CA GLU A 176 9.64 11.37 -10.62
C GLU A 176 8.93 12.68 -10.26
N LYS A 177 7.99 13.12 -11.10
CA LYS A 177 7.14 14.28 -10.80
C LYS A 177 6.32 14.05 -9.52
N GLY A 178 5.76 12.86 -9.35
CA GLY A 178 5.04 12.50 -8.13
C GLY A 178 5.91 12.56 -6.87
N ILE A 179 7.12 11.99 -6.92
CA ILE A 179 8.11 12.04 -5.83
C ILE A 179 8.49 13.50 -5.52
N ASN A 180 8.73 14.33 -6.54
CA ASN A 180 9.04 15.75 -6.34
C ASN A 180 7.90 16.50 -5.63
N PHE A 181 6.65 16.15 -5.92
CA PHE A 181 5.51 16.71 -5.18
C PHE A 181 5.46 16.18 -3.73
N LEU A 182 5.72 14.90 -3.50
CA LEU A 182 5.80 14.36 -2.14
C LEU A 182 6.90 15.05 -1.32
N GLU A 183 8.07 15.30 -1.90
CA GLU A 183 9.17 16.05 -1.27
C GLU A 183 8.77 17.47 -0.89
N LYS A 184 8.09 18.19 -1.79
CA LYS A 184 7.54 19.51 -1.48
C LYS A 184 6.52 19.44 -0.34
N GLY A 185 5.61 18.47 -0.41
CA GLY A 185 4.65 18.23 0.66
C GLY A 185 5.32 17.95 2.01
N LEU A 186 6.45 17.23 2.01
CA LEU A 186 7.21 16.90 3.22
C LEU A 186 7.82 18.14 3.85
N ILE A 187 8.39 19.05 3.05
CA ILE A 187 8.92 20.34 3.52
C ILE A 187 7.82 21.13 4.23
N PHE A 188 6.69 21.32 3.56
CA PHE A 188 5.55 22.05 4.13
C PHE A 188 4.93 21.35 5.34
N ALA A 189 4.88 20.01 5.36
CA ALA A 189 4.41 19.25 6.52
C ALA A 189 5.30 19.47 7.75
N ARG A 190 6.63 19.53 7.56
CA ARG A 190 7.59 19.83 8.62
C ARG A 190 7.45 21.28 9.12
N GLU A 191 7.33 22.25 8.21
CA GLU A 191 7.08 23.66 8.55
C GLU A 191 5.78 23.85 9.36
N ALA A 192 4.71 23.19 8.92
CA ALA A 192 3.42 23.18 9.61
C ALA A 192 3.40 22.31 10.87
N LYS A 193 4.51 21.64 11.22
CA LYS A 193 4.65 20.70 12.34
C LYS A 193 3.61 19.56 12.30
N ASN A 194 3.14 19.19 11.10
CA ASN A 194 2.17 18.12 10.87
C ASN A 194 2.85 16.74 10.85
N ARG A 195 3.17 16.22 12.04
CA ARG A 195 3.90 14.95 12.21
C ARG A 195 3.21 13.75 11.56
N VAL A 196 1.88 13.74 11.55
CA VAL A 196 1.08 12.67 10.95
C VAL A 196 1.35 12.62 9.45
N LEU A 197 1.25 13.78 8.79
CA LEU A 197 1.44 13.86 7.36
C LEU A 197 2.90 13.65 6.99
N VAL A 198 3.86 14.05 7.83
CA VAL A 198 5.29 13.69 7.68
C VAL A 198 5.47 12.18 7.60
N ILE A 199 4.98 11.41 8.57
CA ILE A 199 5.10 9.93 8.56
C ILE A 199 4.44 9.34 7.31
N THR A 200 3.24 9.82 6.97
CA THR A 200 2.49 9.34 5.80
C THR A 200 3.25 9.62 4.50
N ILE A 201 3.77 10.84 4.32
CA ILE A 201 4.56 11.22 3.14
C ILE A 201 5.83 10.37 3.06
N LEU A 202 6.58 10.21 4.15
CA LEU A 202 7.80 9.41 4.17
C LEU A 202 7.54 7.97 3.72
N PHE A 203 6.48 7.34 4.22
CA PHE A 203 6.09 6.00 3.79
C PHE A 203 5.86 5.93 2.28
N PHE A 204 5.03 6.81 1.73
CA PHE A 204 4.68 6.76 0.30
C PHE A 204 5.83 7.21 -0.61
N LEU A 205 6.65 8.15 -0.19
CA LEU A 205 7.86 8.57 -0.90
C LEU A 205 8.81 7.38 -1.05
N HIS A 206 8.99 6.61 0.03
CA HIS A 206 9.83 5.41 0.01
C HIS A 206 9.21 4.26 -0.79
N ARG A 207 7.90 3.98 -0.63
CA ARG A 207 7.19 2.96 -1.41
C ARG A 207 7.33 3.24 -2.90
N ASN A 208 7.08 4.47 -3.34
CA ASN A 208 7.13 4.84 -4.76
C ASN A 208 8.57 4.88 -5.30
N ALA A 209 9.54 5.32 -4.50
CA ALA A 209 10.96 5.22 -4.86
C ALA A 209 11.42 3.76 -4.99
N PHE A 210 10.92 2.85 -4.15
CA PHE A 210 11.21 1.42 -4.23
C PHE A 210 10.62 0.79 -5.50
N ILE A 211 9.33 1.04 -5.77
CA ILE A 211 8.64 0.53 -6.96
C ILE A 211 9.29 1.03 -8.26
N SER A 212 9.80 2.28 -8.28
CA SER A 212 10.50 2.86 -9.43
C SER A 212 12.00 2.56 -9.49
N GLY A 213 12.54 1.73 -8.59
CA GLY A 213 13.94 1.32 -8.61
C GLY A 213 14.94 2.43 -8.22
N ARG A 214 14.51 3.51 -7.55
CA ARG A 214 15.38 4.61 -7.09
C ARG A 214 16.16 4.26 -5.83
N PHE A 215 16.92 3.16 -5.85
CA PHE A 215 17.64 2.66 -4.67
C PHE A 215 18.70 3.63 -4.14
N MET A 216 19.41 4.35 -5.02
CA MET A 216 20.39 5.37 -4.60
C MET A 216 19.75 6.54 -3.83
N TYR A 217 18.53 6.93 -4.23
CA TYR A 217 17.76 7.95 -3.52
C TYR A 217 17.33 7.44 -2.14
N LEU A 218 16.82 6.21 -2.06
CA LEU A 218 16.45 5.58 -0.79
C LEU A 218 17.64 5.43 0.16
N GLN A 219 18.80 4.98 -0.34
CA GLN A 219 20.00 4.75 0.45
C GLN A 219 20.48 6.02 1.18
N LYS A 220 20.39 7.18 0.53
CA LYS A 220 20.81 8.47 1.10
C LYS A 220 19.88 8.96 2.23
N ARG A 221 18.64 8.48 2.26
CA ARG A 221 17.59 9.01 3.13
C ARG A 221 17.23 8.09 4.28
N ILE A 222 17.29 6.78 4.05
CA ILE A 222 16.63 5.78 4.90
C ILE A 222 16.95 5.87 6.38
N ILE A 223 18.22 6.11 6.73
CA ILE A 223 18.63 6.20 8.15
C ILE A 223 18.00 7.42 8.83
N ASN A 224 17.96 8.57 8.15
CA ASN A 224 17.42 9.80 8.71
C ASN A 224 15.89 9.74 8.77
N ASP A 225 15.26 9.25 7.71
CA ASP A 225 13.80 9.15 7.62
C ASP A 225 13.26 8.10 8.63
N LEU A 226 13.98 6.99 8.88
CA LEU A 226 13.62 6.05 9.96
C LEU A 226 13.75 6.68 11.35
N LYS A 227 14.81 7.44 11.63
CA LYS A 227 14.96 8.16 12.91
C LYS A 227 13.86 9.19 13.11
N GLU A 228 13.49 9.91 12.07
CA GLU A 228 12.38 10.86 12.12
C GLU A 228 11.06 10.14 12.42
N VAL A 229 10.78 9.02 11.74
CA VAL A 229 9.59 8.20 12.00
C VAL A 229 9.58 7.63 13.41
N GLU A 230 10.70 7.13 13.92
CA GLU A 230 10.80 6.65 15.32
C GLU A 230 10.57 7.80 16.31
N SER A 231 11.13 9.00 16.05
CA SER A 231 10.93 10.18 16.91
C SER A 231 9.51 10.74 16.87
N ALA A 232 8.87 10.70 15.69
CA ALA A 232 7.51 11.17 15.47
C ALA A 232 6.47 10.14 15.94
N GLY A 233 6.83 8.85 15.91
CA GLY A 233 6.00 7.70 16.31
C GLY A 233 5.93 7.45 17.82
N LEU A 234 6.59 8.27 18.64
CA LEU A 234 6.40 8.26 20.09
C LEU A 234 5.02 8.84 20.45
N ARG A 235 4.01 7.98 20.39
CA ARG A 235 2.68 8.15 21.02
C ARG A 235 1.96 9.44 20.61
N PHE A 236 1.09 9.35 19.57
CA PHE A 236 -0.01 10.31 19.32
C PHE A 236 -1.10 10.27 20.41
N ILE A 237 -0.69 10.13 21.69
CA ILE A 237 -1.56 9.96 22.86
C ILE A 237 -2.38 11.22 23.15
N SER A 238 -1.92 12.41 22.76
CA SER A 238 -2.56 13.68 23.12
C SER A 238 -3.41 14.31 22.02
N LEU A 239 -3.42 13.75 20.82
CA LEU A 239 -4.22 14.26 19.70
C LEU A 239 -4.87 13.07 19.00
N THR A 240 -6.00 12.61 19.55
CA THR A 240 -7.20 12.27 18.78
C THR A 240 -6.96 11.26 17.66
N ARG A 241 -7.37 10.00 17.85
CA ARG A 241 -7.10 8.83 16.99
C ARG A 241 -7.55 8.93 15.50
N MET A 242 -7.82 10.11 14.95
CA MET A 242 -7.93 10.40 13.51
C MET A 242 -6.68 10.05 12.68
N TYR A 243 -5.57 9.66 13.32
CA TYR A 243 -4.25 9.46 12.71
C TYR A 243 -3.73 8.02 12.74
N PHE A 244 -4.62 7.04 12.92
CA PHE A 244 -4.28 5.61 13.00
C PHE A 244 -3.47 5.08 11.81
N PHE A 245 -3.70 5.58 10.59
CA PHE A 245 -2.86 5.23 9.44
C PHE A 245 -1.40 5.63 9.68
N ALA A 246 -1.15 6.81 10.25
CA ALA A 246 0.21 7.26 10.55
C ALA A 246 0.86 6.44 11.67
N ASP A 247 0.12 6.06 12.72
CA ASP A 247 0.64 5.20 13.78
C ASP A 247 0.94 3.77 13.28
N PHE A 248 0.07 3.24 12.41
CA PHE A 248 0.34 2.00 11.68
C PHE A 248 1.62 2.12 10.84
N TYR A 249 1.75 3.17 10.04
CA TYR A 249 2.93 3.40 9.20
C TYR A 249 4.19 3.65 10.02
N ALA A 250 4.10 4.25 11.21
CA ALA A 250 5.25 4.47 12.08
C ALA A 250 5.93 3.15 12.49
N HIS A 251 5.16 2.08 12.59
CA HIS A 251 5.65 0.74 12.92
C HIS A 251 5.88 -0.11 11.67
N TYR A 252 4.97 -0.06 10.69
CA TYR A 252 5.09 -0.85 9.47
C TYR A 252 6.29 -0.41 8.61
N PHE A 253 6.60 0.89 8.59
CA PHE A 253 7.68 1.42 7.77
C PHE A 253 9.06 0.85 8.15
N PRO A 254 9.47 0.83 9.44
CA PRO A 254 10.64 0.07 9.88
C PRO A 254 10.54 -1.43 9.55
N ALA A 255 9.37 -2.07 9.74
CA ALA A 255 9.19 -3.49 9.45
C ALA A 255 9.48 -3.84 7.98
N PHE A 256 8.97 -3.01 7.06
CA PHE A 256 9.22 -3.14 5.63
C PHE A 256 10.71 -3.09 5.30
N TYR A 257 11.46 -2.15 5.89
CA TYR A 257 12.90 -2.05 5.63
C TYR A 257 13.69 -3.19 6.23
N TYR A 258 13.48 -3.49 7.51
CA TYR A 258 14.23 -4.55 8.18
C TYR A 258 13.99 -5.93 7.53
N SER A 259 12.76 -6.23 7.12
CA SER A 259 12.43 -7.49 6.43
C SER A 259 13.06 -7.58 5.03
N ASN A 260 13.12 -6.48 4.27
CA ASN A 260 13.78 -6.46 2.96
C ASN A 260 15.31 -6.52 3.07
N ILE A 261 15.91 -5.74 3.99
CA ILE A 261 17.36 -5.73 4.23
C ILE A 261 17.84 -7.11 4.71
N ALA A 262 17.07 -7.80 5.55
CA ALA A 262 17.41 -9.14 6.05
C ALA A 262 17.57 -10.19 4.92
N GLN A 263 16.96 -9.99 3.76
CA GLN A 263 17.09 -10.89 2.61
C GLN A 263 18.39 -10.70 1.83
N MET A 264 19.06 -9.56 1.99
CA MET A 264 20.22 -9.20 1.18
C MET A 264 21.46 -9.98 1.60
N ARG A 265 21.99 -10.82 0.69
CA ARG A 265 23.10 -11.76 0.95
C ARG A 265 24.47 -11.10 1.14
N PHE A 266 24.61 -9.81 0.84
CA PHE A 266 25.86 -9.08 1.10
C PHE A 266 26.10 -8.81 2.59
N PHE A 267 25.06 -8.89 3.43
CA PHE A 267 25.22 -8.85 4.89
C PHE A 267 25.52 -10.25 5.45
N THR A 268 26.23 -10.29 6.58
CA THR A 268 26.52 -11.54 7.29
C THR A 268 25.25 -12.21 7.81
N SER A 269 25.29 -13.52 8.03
CA SER A 269 24.17 -14.27 8.61
C SER A 269 23.71 -13.69 9.95
N SER A 270 24.63 -13.24 10.80
CA SER A 270 24.31 -12.62 12.10
C SER A 270 23.55 -11.30 11.93
N GLN A 271 24.01 -10.42 11.04
CA GLN A 271 23.31 -9.16 10.73
C GLN A 271 21.92 -9.41 10.16
N ARG A 272 21.80 -10.34 9.21
CA ARG A 272 20.52 -10.71 8.60
C ARG A 272 19.52 -11.29 9.61
N LYS A 273 19.97 -12.14 10.54
CA LYS A 273 19.15 -12.60 11.67
C LYS A 273 18.69 -11.44 12.56
N SER A 274 19.59 -10.50 12.88
CA SER A 274 19.26 -9.32 13.69
C SER A 274 18.19 -8.45 13.01
N TYR A 275 18.36 -8.16 11.71
CA TYR A 275 17.38 -7.40 10.95
C TYR A 275 16.04 -8.13 10.84
N ALA A 276 16.02 -9.44 10.58
CA ALA A 276 14.78 -10.22 10.56
C ALA A 276 14.02 -10.14 11.90
N LYS A 277 14.73 -10.24 13.03
CA LYS A 277 14.12 -10.09 14.37
C LYS A 277 13.52 -8.70 14.59
N LYS A 278 14.22 -7.64 14.19
CA LYS A 278 13.67 -6.27 14.22
C LYS A 278 12.45 -6.12 13.31
N GLY A 279 12.49 -6.71 12.12
CA GLY A 279 11.35 -6.75 11.19
C GLY A 279 10.11 -7.38 11.82
N ILE A 280 10.29 -8.51 12.51
CA ILE A 280 9.21 -9.18 13.27
C ILE A 280 8.69 -8.28 14.39
N GLU A 281 9.56 -7.69 15.19
CA GLU A 281 9.16 -6.81 16.31
C GLU A 281 8.26 -5.67 15.82
N TYR A 282 8.69 -4.95 14.79
CA TYR A 282 7.94 -3.83 14.24
C TYR A 282 6.64 -4.26 13.54
N ALA A 283 6.64 -5.38 12.81
CA ALA A 283 5.42 -5.90 12.18
C ALA A 283 4.38 -6.38 13.20
N LEU A 284 4.81 -6.96 14.33
CA LEU A 284 3.90 -7.31 15.42
C LEU A 284 3.34 -6.08 16.12
N LYS A 285 4.11 -4.99 16.22
CA LYS A 285 3.60 -3.71 16.74
C LYS A 285 2.55 -3.12 15.80
N SER A 286 2.79 -3.09 14.48
CA SER A 286 1.82 -2.54 13.52
C SER A 286 0.47 -3.29 13.55
N LEU A 287 0.48 -4.62 13.70
CA LEU A 287 -0.73 -5.43 13.84
C LEU A 287 -1.58 -5.08 15.08
N LYS A 288 -1.00 -4.48 16.13
CA LYS A 288 -1.72 -4.11 17.35
C LYS A 288 -2.40 -2.74 17.26
N ILE A 289 -2.06 -1.92 16.27
CA ILE A 289 -2.50 -0.52 16.19
C ILE A 289 -3.85 -0.35 15.52
N MET A 290 -4.11 -1.09 14.44
CA MET A 290 -5.17 -0.74 13.48
C MET A 290 -6.09 -1.91 13.18
N ILE A 291 -7.42 -1.71 13.26
CA ILE A 291 -8.42 -2.77 12.97
C ILE A 291 -8.80 -2.82 11.48
N PHE A 292 -7.99 -2.27 10.56
CA PHE A 292 -8.33 -2.30 9.13
C PHE A 292 -7.75 -3.53 8.45
N GLU A 293 -8.58 -4.55 8.23
CA GLU A 293 -8.14 -5.87 7.77
C GLU A 293 -7.21 -5.82 6.55
N THR A 294 -7.49 -4.97 5.55
CA THR A 294 -6.65 -4.89 4.33
C THR A 294 -5.18 -4.51 4.62
N THR A 295 -4.92 -3.76 5.68
CA THR A 295 -3.56 -3.37 6.08
C THR A 295 -2.80 -4.45 6.84
N TYR A 296 -3.50 -5.48 7.35
CA TYR A 296 -2.83 -6.62 7.98
C TYR A 296 -2.02 -7.43 6.97
N ALA A 297 -2.45 -7.49 5.71
CA ALA A 297 -1.74 -8.24 4.68
C ALA A 297 -0.29 -7.79 4.52
N VAL A 298 0.00 -6.48 4.60
CA VAL A 298 1.36 -5.96 4.49
C VAL A 298 2.23 -6.30 5.71
N SER A 299 1.62 -6.41 6.89
CA SER A 299 2.33 -6.86 8.10
C SER A 299 2.57 -8.36 8.08
N PHE A 300 1.60 -9.16 7.62
CA PHE A 300 1.74 -10.61 7.49
C PHE A 300 2.83 -11.00 6.49
N ILE A 301 2.90 -10.38 5.31
CA ILE A 301 4.00 -10.63 4.37
C ILE A 301 5.36 -10.28 4.98
N SER A 302 5.47 -9.17 5.73
CA SER A 302 6.72 -8.77 6.39
C SER A 302 7.15 -9.80 7.44
N LEU A 303 6.20 -10.36 8.18
CA LEU A 303 6.43 -11.45 9.13
C LEU A 303 6.88 -12.72 8.41
N THR A 304 6.15 -13.17 7.39
CA THR A 304 6.50 -14.34 6.58
C THR A 304 7.91 -14.23 6.00
N VAL A 305 8.24 -13.07 5.43
CA VAL A 305 9.58 -12.79 4.87
C VAL A 305 10.66 -12.85 5.94
N SER A 306 10.43 -12.22 7.10
CA SER A 306 11.40 -12.20 8.18
C SER A 306 11.64 -13.60 8.76
N TYR A 307 10.57 -14.37 9.01
CA TYR A 307 10.69 -15.76 9.43
C TYR A 307 11.34 -16.63 8.35
N ALA A 308 11.07 -16.42 7.07
CA ALA A 308 11.76 -17.13 5.98
C ALA A 308 13.28 -16.91 6.00
N VAL A 309 13.75 -15.70 6.33
CA VAL A 309 15.18 -15.45 6.54
C VAL A 309 15.71 -16.23 7.73
N LEU A 310 14.98 -16.24 8.86
CA LEU A 310 15.39 -16.99 10.05
C LEU A 310 15.43 -18.50 9.80
N VAL A 311 14.48 -19.05 9.04
CA VAL A 311 14.47 -20.46 8.61
C VAL A 311 15.73 -20.81 7.83
N ARG A 312 16.11 -20.00 6.84
CA ARG A 312 17.31 -20.24 6.00
C ARG A 312 18.61 -20.15 6.79
N LEU A 313 18.62 -19.39 7.88
CA LEU A 313 19.82 -19.13 8.68
C LEU A 313 19.82 -19.91 10.00
N ALA A 314 18.81 -20.73 10.27
CA ALA A 314 18.69 -21.49 11.51
C ALA A 314 19.91 -22.39 11.71
N THR A 315 20.42 -22.44 12.95
CA THR A 315 21.60 -23.22 13.33
C THR A 315 21.26 -24.53 14.02
N SER A 316 20.00 -24.70 14.44
CA SER A 316 19.49 -25.96 15.00
C SER A 316 18.17 -26.34 14.32
N GLU A 317 17.86 -27.64 14.31
CA GLU A 317 16.59 -28.13 13.77
C GLU A 317 15.39 -27.59 14.56
N GLU A 318 15.54 -27.35 15.86
CA GLU A 318 14.48 -26.74 16.69
C GLU A 318 14.23 -25.27 16.34
N GLU A 319 15.29 -24.46 16.18
CA GLU A 319 15.16 -23.07 15.70
C GLU A 319 14.50 -23.06 14.31
N LYS A 320 14.88 -23.99 13.44
CA LYS A 320 14.31 -24.12 12.10
C LYS A 320 12.82 -24.46 12.17
N ARG A 321 12.41 -25.44 12.97
CA ARG A 321 11.02 -25.88 13.15
C ARG A 321 10.12 -24.74 13.64
N VAL A 322 10.51 -24.06 14.71
CA VAL A 322 9.75 -22.94 15.28
C VAL A 322 9.55 -21.81 14.26
N ASN A 323 10.61 -21.48 13.50
CA ASN A 323 10.53 -20.44 12.49
C ASN A 323 9.69 -20.88 11.27
N ILE A 324 9.69 -22.16 10.90
CA ILE A 324 8.81 -22.70 9.84
C ILE A 324 7.34 -22.57 10.26
N GLU A 325 7.00 -22.99 11.48
CA GLU A 325 5.64 -22.90 12.01
C GLU A 325 5.12 -21.45 11.97
N LYS A 326 5.94 -20.50 12.44
CA LYS A 326 5.60 -19.07 12.41
C LYS A 326 5.49 -18.51 10.99
N MET A 327 6.41 -18.88 10.10
CA MET A 327 6.37 -18.47 8.69
C MET A 327 5.07 -18.90 8.02
N LEU A 328 4.68 -20.17 8.21
CA LEU A 328 3.46 -20.74 7.64
C LEU A 328 2.21 -20.13 8.27
N GLU A 329 2.19 -19.93 9.61
CA GLU A 329 1.09 -19.28 10.32
C GLU A 329 0.75 -17.90 9.70
N TYR A 330 1.76 -17.06 9.46
CA TYR A 330 1.52 -15.74 8.89
C TYR A 330 1.25 -15.76 7.38
N ALA A 331 1.81 -16.74 6.65
CA ALA A 331 1.48 -16.92 5.23
C ALA A 331 0.01 -17.33 5.04
N GLU A 332 -0.48 -18.25 5.87
CA GLU A 332 -1.88 -18.69 5.89
C GLU A 332 -2.82 -17.55 6.29
N LYS A 333 -2.48 -16.77 7.33
CA LYS A 333 -3.25 -15.58 7.70
C LYS A 333 -3.36 -14.56 6.57
N ALA A 334 -2.27 -14.37 5.82
CA ALA A 334 -2.26 -13.48 4.65
C ALA A 334 -3.13 -14.03 3.50
N ASP A 335 -3.09 -15.34 3.25
CA ASP A 335 -3.88 -16.00 2.21
C ASP A 335 -5.38 -15.92 2.52
N ILE A 336 -5.79 -16.35 3.72
CA ILE A 336 -7.19 -16.30 4.18
C ILE A 336 -7.76 -14.88 4.05
N LEU A 337 -6.96 -13.88 4.44
CA LEU A 337 -7.35 -12.48 4.30
C LEU A 337 -7.45 -12.07 2.82
N GLY A 338 -6.46 -12.43 2.00
CA GLY A 338 -6.40 -12.11 0.58
C GLY A 338 -7.55 -12.72 -0.22
N GLU A 339 -7.95 -13.95 0.09
CA GLU A 339 -9.06 -14.66 -0.58
C GLU A 339 -10.41 -13.97 -0.39
N LYS A 340 -10.58 -13.17 0.67
CA LYS A 340 -11.80 -12.36 0.86
C LYS A 340 -11.99 -11.34 -0.26
N TYR A 341 -10.93 -10.79 -0.82
CA TYR A 341 -11.01 -9.64 -1.73
C TYR A 341 -10.84 -10.06 -3.20
N GLY A 342 -11.57 -9.43 -4.12
CA GLY A 342 -11.52 -9.75 -5.55
C GLY A 342 -10.23 -9.30 -6.28
N GLY A 343 -9.33 -8.60 -5.59
CA GLY A 343 -8.05 -8.10 -6.12
C GLY A 343 -7.38 -7.12 -5.14
N GLY A 344 -6.54 -6.25 -5.68
CA GLY A 344 -5.85 -5.20 -4.93
C GLY A 344 -4.61 -5.69 -4.19
N ASP A 345 -3.92 -4.76 -3.51
CA ASP A 345 -2.69 -5.06 -2.77
C ASP A 345 -2.89 -6.19 -1.75
N THR A 346 -4.05 -6.27 -1.08
CA THR A 346 -4.32 -7.29 -0.04
C THR A 346 -4.21 -8.71 -0.61
N ARG A 347 -4.85 -8.97 -1.75
CA ARG A 347 -4.84 -10.29 -2.39
C ARG A 347 -3.43 -10.64 -2.89
N THR A 348 -2.74 -9.69 -3.52
CA THR A 348 -1.39 -9.94 -4.02
C THR A 348 -0.38 -10.18 -2.89
N MET A 349 -0.49 -9.46 -1.77
CA MET A 349 0.35 -9.70 -0.60
C MET A 349 0.08 -11.07 0.03
N GLY A 350 -1.17 -11.53 0.05
CA GLY A 350 -1.54 -12.90 0.45
C GLY A 350 -0.81 -13.96 -0.39
N TYR A 351 -0.96 -13.89 -1.71
CA TYR A 351 -0.28 -14.81 -2.62
C TYR A 351 1.24 -14.72 -2.55
N SER A 352 1.78 -13.51 -2.39
CA SER A 352 3.22 -13.33 -2.21
C SER A 352 3.72 -13.97 -0.91
N ALA A 353 2.95 -13.95 0.18
CA ALA A 353 3.35 -14.56 1.45
C ALA A 353 3.42 -16.08 1.32
N VAL A 354 2.37 -16.69 0.75
CA VAL A 354 2.31 -18.13 0.47
C VAL A 354 3.44 -18.57 -0.46
N TYR A 355 3.68 -17.82 -1.54
CA TYR A 355 4.82 -18.06 -2.44
C TYR A 355 6.15 -18.05 -1.68
N ARG A 356 6.41 -17.02 -0.86
CA ARG A 356 7.67 -16.88 -0.10
C ARG A 356 7.87 -18.02 0.89
N ALA A 357 6.80 -18.46 1.55
CA ALA A 357 6.83 -19.57 2.49
C ALA A 357 7.20 -20.87 1.77
N TYR A 358 6.45 -21.26 0.75
CA TYR A 358 6.69 -22.53 0.04
C TYR A 358 7.99 -22.53 -0.76
N LYS A 359 8.39 -21.40 -1.36
CA LYS A 359 9.71 -21.29 -1.99
C LYS A 359 10.83 -21.48 -0.98
N THR A 360 10.69 -20.95 0.23
CA THR A 360 11.68 -21.14 1.29
C THR A 360 11.74 -22.59 1.77
N LEU A 361 10.59 -23.27 1.90
CA LEU A 361 10.56 -24.70 2.22
C LEU A 361 11.21 -25.56 1.12
N ALA A 362 10.98 -25.22 -0.15
CA ALA A 362 11.66 -25.87 -1.27
C ALA A 362 13.18 -25.68 -1.22
N ASP A 363 13.65 -24.46 -0.90
CA ASP A 363 15.08 -24.12 -0.86
C ASP A 363 15.85 -24.87 0.23
N ILE A 364 15.19 -25.21 1.35
CA ILE A 364 15.83 -25.86 2.51
C ILE A 364 15.57 -27.36 2.60
N SER A 365 14.76 -27.90 1.68
CA SER A 365 14.40 -29.33 1.69
C SER A 365 15.60 -30.16 1.26
N LYS A 366 15.81 -31.28 1.97
CA LYS A 366 16.85 -32.27 1.66
C LYS A 366 16.36 -33.37 0.71
N SER A 367 15.05 -33.48 0.51
CA SER A 367 14.42 -34.53 -0.29
C SER A 367 13.87 -33.94 -1.59
N GLU A 368 14.21 -34.53 -2.73
CA GLU A 368 13.67 -34.12 -4.03
C GLU A 368 12.14 -34.18 -4.06
N LYS A 369 11.53 -35.19 -3.42
CA LYS A 369 10.08 -35.35 -3.33
C LYS A 369 9.42 -34.20 -2.58
N GLU A 370 9.99 -33.82 -1.44
CA GLU A 370 9.47 -32.71 -0.64
C GLU A 370 9.72 -31.37 -1.35
N LYS A 371 10.91 -31.17 -1.92
CA LYS A 371 11.22 -29.99 -2.74
C LYS A 371 10.22 -29.83 -3.89
N THR A 372 9.94 -30.90 -4.63
CA THR A 372 8.95 -30.91 -5.72
C THR A 372 7.56 -30.52 -5.21
N ASN A 373 7.12 -31.09 -4.08
CA ASN A 373 5.81 -30.77 -3.48
C ASN A 373 5.72 -29.28 -3.10
N MET A 374 6.76 -28.72 -2.49
CA MET A 374 6.78 -27.30 -2.10
C MET A 374 6.82 -26.37 -3.33
N LEU A 375 7.59 -26.73 -4.37
CA LEU A 375 7.61 -25.98 -5.63
C LEU A 375 6.23 -26.00 -6.31
N SER A 376 5.53 -27.13 -6.35
CA SER A 376 4.18 -27.23 -6.90
C SER A 376 3.21 -26.27 -6.19
N LYS A 377 3.25 -26.21 -4.85
CA LYS A 377 2.43 -25.25 -4.08
C LYS A 377 2.78 -23.79 -4.40
N ALA A 378 4.08 -23.48 -4.52
CA ALA A 378 4.54 -22.15 -4.90
C ALA A 378 4.11 -21.77 -6.33
N ILE A 379 4.09 -22.73 -7.26
CA ILE A 379 3.60 -22.57 -8.63
C ILE A 379 2.10 -22.27 -8.63
N ASP A 380 1.31 -23.04 -7.90
CA ASP A 380 -0.15 -22.89 -7.90
C ASP A 380 -0.59 -21.51 -7.38
N VAL A 381 0.05 -21.03 -6.31
CA VAL A 381 -0.23 -19.67 -5.84
C VAL A 381 0.30 -18.59 -6.78
N SER A 382 1.43 -18.82 -7.46
CA SER A 382 1.98 -17.87 -8.44
C SER A 382 1.09 -17.77 -9.69
N LYS A 383 0.47 -18.88 -10.13
CA LYS A 383 -0.57 -18.87 -11.17
C LYS A 383 -1.77 -18.04 -10.74
N LYS A 384 -2.30 -18.28 -9.53
CA LYS A 384 -3.41 -17.49 -8.96
C LYS A 384 -3.05 -16.01 -8.93
N ASN A 385 -1.85 -15.67 -8.50
CA ASN A 385 -1.37 -14.30 -8.48
C ASN A 385 -1.35 -13.66 -9.86
N LEU A 386 -0.88 -14.39 -10.89
CA LEU A 386 -0.86 -13.88 -12.26
C LEU A 386 -2.27 -13.64 -12.82
N MET A 387 -3.24 -14.51 -12.50
CA MET A 387 -4.64 -14.35 -12.93
C MET A 387 -5.33 -13.15 -12.27
N HIS A 388 -5.03 -12.93 -10.99
CA HIS A 388 -5.64 -11.85 -10.20
C HIS A 388 -4.75 -10.61 -10.09
N PHE A 389 -3.68 -10.53 -10.89
CA PHE A 389 -2.58 -9.60 -10.65
C PHE A 389 -3.06 -8.15 -10.65
N SER A 390 -2.71 -7.45 -9.57
CA SER A 390 -3.30 -6.16 -9.20
C SER A 390 -2.30 -5.16 -8.61
N GLU A 391 -0.98 -5.31 -8.71
CA GLU A 391 -0.07 -4.31 -8.11
C GLU A 391 0.35 -3.21 -9.08
N SER A 392 0.46 -3.52 -10.38
CA SER A 392 0.96 -2.62 -11.43
C SER A 392 1.05 -3.34 -12.76
N ARG A 393 1.20 -2.59 -13.86
CA ARG A 393 1.51 -3.19 -15.17
C ARG A 393 2.95 -3.69 -15.27
N THR A 394 3.87 -3.21 -14.44
CA THR A 394 5.22 -3.78 -14.29
C THR A 394 5.22 -5.05 -13.45
N GLY A 395 4.35 -5.11 -12.44
CA GLY A 395 4.26 -6.27 -11.57
C GLY A 395 3.78 -7.54 -12.29
N ILE A 396 3.03 -7.43 -13.40
CA ILE A 396 2.67 -8.62 -14.20
C ILE A 396 3.90 -9.30 -14.78
N ILE A 397 4.90 -8.52 -15.22
CA ILE A 397 6.18 -9.04 -15.74
C ILE A 397 6.92 -9.74 -14.60
N VAL A 398 6.98 -9.12 -13.42
CA VAL A 398 7.57 -9.74 -12.22
C VAL A 398 6.87 -11.04 -11.84
N ALA A 399 5.54 -11.10 -11.93
CA ALA A 399 4.76 -12.31 -11.64
C ALA A 399 4.99 -13.41 -12.68
N GLN A 400 5.05 -13.06 -13.97
CA GLN A 400 5.36 -13.99 -15.06
C GLN A 400 6.76 -14.58 -14.89
N MET A 401 7.76 -13.73 -14.63
CA MET A 401 9.14 -14.16 -14.34
C MET A 401 9.20 -15.09 -13.14
N ARG A 402 8.56 -14.71 -12.02
CA ARG A 402 8.51 -15.54 -10.80
C ARG A 402 7.96 -16.93 -11.11
N LEU A 403 6.88 -17.01 -11.89
CA LEU A 403 6.27 -18.28 -12.27
C LEU A 403 7.14 -19.08 -13.24
N GLY A 404 7.80 -18.40 -14.18
CA GLY A 404 8.76 -19.00 -15.11
C GLY A 404 9.92 -19.68 -14.38
N LEU A 405 10.56 -18.98 -13.44
CA LEU A 405 11.67 -19.52 -12.62
C LEU A 405 11.25 -20.71 -11.76
N LEU A 406 10.02 -20.72 -11.27
CA LEU A 406 9.49 -21.88 -10.52
C LEU A 406 9.29 -23.10 -11.43
N TYR A 407 8.77 -22.89 -12.66
CA TYR A 407 8.66 -23.97 -13.63
C TYR A 407 10.01 -24.49 -14.10
N GLU A 408 10.98 -23.60 -14.28
CA GLU A 408 12.34 -24.00 -14.61
C GLU A 408 12.89 -24.91 -13.51
N GLU A 409 12.86 -24.46 -12.26
CA GLU A 409 13.44 -25.21 -11.14
C GLU A 409 12.77 -26.58 -10.96
N ILE A 410 11.44 -26.65 -11.02
CA ILE A 410 10.74 -27.94 -10.89
C ILE A 410 10.96 -28.81 -12.13
N GLY A 411 11.03 -28.23 -13.33
CA GLY A 411 11.25 -28.95 -14.58
C GLY A 411 12.65 -29.56 -14.67
N ILE A 412 13.67 -28.85 -14.17
CA ILE A 412 15.03 -29.40 -14.02
C ILE A 412 15.02 -30.56 -13.04
N LEU A 413 14.37 -30.38 -11.89
CA LEU A 413 14.31 -31.39 -10.83
C LEU A 413 13.60 -32.67 -11.28
N THR A 414 12.49 -32.56 -12.00
CA THR A 414 11.68 -33.70 -12.47
C THR A 414 12.08 -34.22 -13.85
N LYS A 415 12.97 -33.51 -14.55
CA LYS A 415 13.32 -33.74 -15.96
C LYS A 415 12.09 -33.69 -16.90
N ASP A 416 11.04 -32.95 -16.53
CA ASP A 416 9.84 -32.78 -17.34
C ASP A 416 10.02 -31.66 -18.38
N ILE A 417 10.26 -32.07 -19.62
CA ILE A 417 10.43 -31.17 -20.77
C ILE A 417 9.21 -30.26 -20.95
N ASN A 418 7.98 -30.74 -20.70
CA ASN A 418 6.79 -29.92 -20.88
C ASN A 418 6.75 -28.76 -19.87
N THR A 419 7.22 -28.99 -18.65
CA THR A 419 7.32 -27.95 -17.63
C THR A 419 8.44 -26.96 -17.93
N LEU A 420 9.58 -27.42 -18.47
CA LEU A 420 10.64 -26.54 -18.98
C LEU A 420 10.16 -25.68 -20.16
N MET A 421 9.32 -26.23 -21.05
CA MET A 421 8.72 -25.45 -22.14
C MET A 421 7.79 -24.35 -21.60
N LYS A 422 6.99 -24.63 -20.56
CA LYS A 422 6.19 -23.59 -19.88
C LYS A 422 7.06 -22.49 -19.26
N ALA A 423 8.20 -22.85 -18.68
CA ALA A 423 9.17 -21.90 -18.13
C ALA A 423 9.68 -20.96 -19.23
N LYS A 424 10.17 -21.55 -20.33
CA LYS A 424 10.63 -20.85 -21.53
C LYS A 424 9.56 -19.91 -22.07
N ASP A 425 8.33 -20.39 -22.26
CA ASP A 425 7.24 -19.60 -22.82
C ASP A 425 6.91 -18.38 -21.94
N LEU A 426 6.93 -18.53 -20.61
CA LEU A 426 6.69 -17.41 -19.70
C LEU A 426 7.86 -16.41 -19.68
N ILE A 427 9.10 -16.87 -19.72
CA ILE A 427 10.27 -15.99 -19.76
C ILE A 427 10.30 -15.23 -21.09
N LEU A 428 10.09 -15.91 -22.23
CA LEU A 428 9.99 -15.27 -23.55
C LEU A 428 8.80 -14.31 -23.63
N LYS A 429 7.65 -14.66 -23.04
CA LYS A 429 6.51 -13.75 -22.94
C LYS A 429 6.87 -12.51 -22.12
N SER A 430 7.55 -12.68 -20.99
CA SER A 430 8.02 -11.57 -20.15
C SER A 430 9.02 -10.68 -20.89
N ASN A 431 9.92 -11.29 -21.67
CA ASN A 431 10.87 -10.59 -22.53
C ASN A 431 10.15 -9.78 -23.61
N LYS A 432 9.24 -10.41 -24.35
CA LYS A 432 8.43 -9.74 -25.36
C LYS A 432 7.60 -8.60 -24.76
N GLU A 433 6.86 -8.86 -23.68
CA GLU A 433 6.00 -7.87 -23.02
C GLU A 433 6.81 -6.72 -22.40
N SER A 434 8.00 -7.00 -21.88
CA SER A 434 8.90 -5.95 -21.40
C SER A 434 9.46 -5.10 -22.54
N ASN A 435 9.89 -5.73 -23.64
CA ASN A 435 10.44 -5.01 -24.79
C ASN A 435 9.38 -4.16 -25.50
N GLU A 436 8.18 -4.72 -25.75
CA GLU A 436 7.05 -4.01 -26.37
C GLU A 436 6.59 -2.79 -25.55
N ARG A 437 6.73 -2.86 -24.23
CA ARG A 437 6.36 -1.77 -23.32
C ARG A 437 7.54 -0.85 -22.95
N GLY A 438 8.72 -1.08 -23.53
CA GLY A 438 9.91 -0.27 -23.29
C GLY A 438 10.52 -0.43 -21.90
N TYR A 439 10.29 -1.56 -21.22
CA TYR A 439 10.81 -1.87 -19.88
C TYR A 439 12.23 -2.46 -19.91
N HIS A 440 13.23 -1.65 -20.24
CA HIS A 440 14.61 -2.08 -20.52
C HIS A 440 15.28 -2.87 -19.39
N TYR A 441 15.04 -2.53 -18.12
CA TYR A 441 15.59 -3.29 -16.99
C TYR A 441 15.01 -4.71 -16.91
N TYR A 442 13.71 -4.85 -17.10
CA TYR A 442 13.05 -6.15 -17.12
C TYR A 442 13.42 -6.94 -18.37
N THR A 443 13.57 -6.27 -19.51
CA THR A 443 14.08 -6.86 -20.75
C THR A 443 15.49 -7.42 -20.55
N ALA A 444 16.41 -6.65 -19.97
CA ALA A 444 17.75 -7.13 -19.66
C ALA A 444 17.72 -8.35 -18.71
N THR A 445 16.91 -8.29 -17.65
CA THR A 445 16.79 -9.39 -16.69
C THR A 445 16.22 -10.64 -17.37
N THR A 446 15.23 -10.51 -18.25
CA THR A 446 14.62 -11.62 -18.99
C THR A 446 15.42 -12.08 -20.21
N TYR A 447 16.53 -11.42 -20.55
CA TYR A 447 17.50 -11.89 -21.53
C TYR A 447 18.64 -12.67 -20.89
N GLU A 448 18.96 -12.40 -19.61
CA GLU A 448 19.96 -13.15 -18.84
C GLU A 448 19.49 -14.59 -18.56
N TYR A 449 18.19 -14.77 -18.32
CA TYR A 449 17.51 -16.07 -18.22
C TYR A 449 17.01 -16.51 -19.59
#